data_AF-A0A925DM16-F1
#
_entry.id   AF-A0A925DM16-F1
#
_cell.length_a   1.000
_cell.length_b   1.000
_cell.length_c   1.000
_cell.angle_alpha   90.00
_cell.angle_beta   90.00
_cell.angle_gamma   90.00
#
_symmetry.space_group_name_H-M   'P 1'
#
loop_
_entity.id
_entity.type
_entity.pdbx_description
1 polymer ?
#
loop_
_entity_poly.entity_id
_entity_poly.type
_entity_poly.pdbx_seq_one_letter_code
_entity_poly.pdbx_strand_id
1 'polypeptide(L)'
;MKLLVGRLEGWKSGARHPFFHSSILPFKLLFVLLFFSVGLRSQQLQFYSSYYDNPMLYNPSFAGNDYHANVGVLHRSQFTGFQGGPVMNLIVADSKLSKGKAYAGGFISNQHKGIFNNTQAQAMYAYRVSFNEDTYLKLGLSLGVLDQNINYSAVVVQNYNDPSIFLSNQHKAALDANAGFSFYLKGLQVGFSVPSLAGSKLNYSDYSNTRAYYSMSRHITASARYDIPVNKEKGMNVTPFFLMRFVKNAPLQFDGGLMFDWNEKFRIGGFYRSSYAVTANAAFTLNRRFTISYCYDIAMGSIGTYSGLTHELSFNFKIGKLKPRPDEDTLSPLERRVAVLEEEVLALKDHTEKKKVIEKRVEESKIPEVVKTPEVKKTPEVIKTPEVVTKKEPHDYKRETTNESGLKIIKDHHSNYEFSTGNPVPKGYYVVVGSYFYKDYAEKEVKRYSSFGFPDADVFLNKRDKFYYVYIYKADKKDEAFIQAAEAKVSGVPDVWIEILTED
;
A
#
# COMPACT_ATOMS: atom_id res chain seq x y z
N MET A 1 -73.81 43.54 -7.10
CA MET A 1 -74.11 44.90 -7.60
C MET A 1 -73.28 45.09 -8.87
N LYS A 2 -73.97 45.03 -10.03
CA LYS A 2 -73.64 45.39 -11.43
C LYS A 2 -72.15 45.44 -11.90
N LEU A 3 -71.72 45.05 -13.10
CA LEU A 3 -72.26 44.41 -14.33
C LEU A 3 -71.07 44.38 -15.34
N LEU A 4 -71.05 43.38 -16.22
CA LEU A 4 -70.62 43.40 -17.64
C LEU A 4 -69.12 43.68 -17.98
N VAL A 5 -68.37 42.72 -18.53
CA VAL A 5 -68.37 42.16 -19.92
C VAL A 5 -67.65 43.07 -20.92
N GLY A 6 -66.68 42.50 -21.65
CA GLY A 6 -66.06 43.15 -22.81
C GLY A 6 -64.85 42.40 -23.37
N ARG A 7 -65.10 41.27 -24.03
CA ARG A 7 -64.18 40.50 -24.88
C ARG A 7 -64.08 41.18 -26.26
N LEU A 8 -62.92 41.11 -26.94
CA LEU A 8 -62.69 40.97 -28.40
C LEU A 8 -61.18 41.18 -28.66
N GLU A 9 -60.44 40.13 -29.06
CA GLU A 9 -59.92 39.89 -30.44
C GLU A 9 -58.73 40.80 -30.80
N GLY A 10 -57.61 40.41 -31.40
CA GLY A 10 -57.13 39.16 -31.98
C GLY A 10 -55.92 39.50 -32.89
N TRP A 11 -54.94 38.59 -32.94
CA TRP A 11 -53.93 38.41 -34.02
C TRP A 11 -52.64 39.26 -34.14
N LYS A 12 -51.53 38.55 -33.84
CA LYS A 12 -50.36 38.19 -34.70
C LYS A 12 -49.04 38.99 -34.66
N SER A 13 -48.03 38.22 -34.20
CA SER A 13 -46.69 37.98 -34.79
C SER A 13 -45.46 38.69 -34.19
N GLY A 14 -44.41 37.89 -33.91
CA GLY A 14 -43.01 38.36 -33.98
C GLY A 14 -42.07 38.13 -32.77
N ALA A 15 -41.40 36.97 -32.75
CA ALA A 15 -39.98 36.76 -32.39
C ALA A 15 -39.41 36.90 -30.94
N ARG A 16 -38.97 35.74 -30.42
CA ARG A 16 -37.67 35.38 -29.77
C ARG A 16 -37.17 36.12 -28.49
N HIS A 17 -37.02 35.33 -27.41
CA HIS A 17 -36.18 35.47 -26.18
C HIS A 17 -34.66 35.72 -26.49
N PRO A 18 -33.72 36.04 -25.53
CA PRO A 18 -33.74 35.60 -24.12
C PRO A 18 -32.91 36.34 -22.99
N PHE A 19 -33.03 35.78 -21.77
CA PHE A 19 -32.13 35.68 -20.58
C PHE A 19 -31.65 36.91 -19.75
N PHE A 20 -31.99 36.88 -18.45
CA PHE A 20 -31.29 37.54 -17.34
C PHE A 20 -31.10 36.54 -16.18
N HIS A 21 -29.86 36.19 -15.81
CA HIS A 21 -29.47 35.53 -14.54
C HIS A 21 -27.98 35.85 -14.24
N SER A 22 -27.69 36.57 -13.16
CA SER A 22 -26.41 36.59 -12.41
C SER A 22 -26.70 37.26 -11.05
N SER A 23 -26.12 36.96 -9.89
CA SER A 23 -24.70 36.77 -9.58
C SER A 23 -24.49 36.32 -8.11
N ILE A 24 -24.68 35.04 -7.78
CA ILE A 24 -24.36 34.48 -6.42
C ILE A 24 -23.34 33.32 -6.51
N LEU A 25 -22.91 32.96 -7.73
CA LEU A 25 -21.98 31.86 -7.98
C LEU A 25 -20.51 32.06 -7.53
N PRO A 26 -19.91 33.27 -7.52
CA PRO A 26 -18.47 33.37 -7.28
C PRO A 26 -18.09 33.16 -5.80
N PHE A 27 -18.98 33.47 -4.85
CA PHE A 27 -18.68 33.33 -3.42
C PHE A 27 -18.76 31.88 -2.92
N LYS A 28 -19.65 31.06 -3.53
CA LYS A 28 -19.72 29.61 -3.23
C LYS A 28 -18.51 28.85 -3.79
N LEU A 29 -17.99 29.27 -4.93
CA LEU A 29 -16.79 28.68 -5.54
C LEU A 29 -15.52 29.00 -4.72
N LEU A 30 -15.43 30.22 -4.17
CA LEU A 30 -14.32 30.64 -3.32
C LEU A 30 -14.31 29.89 -1.96
N PHE A 31 -15.48 29.62 -1.40
CA PHE A 31 -15.61 28.86 -0.14
C PHE A 31 -15.28 27.36 -0.32
N VAL A 32 -15.53 26.78 -1.50
CA VAL A 32 -15.13 25.40 -1.85
C VAL A 32 -13.61 25.31 -2.14
N LEU A 33 -13.00 26.36 -2.67
CA LEU A 33 -11.54 26.43 -2.91
C LEU A 33 -10.72 26.59 -1.62
N LEU A 34 -11.28 27.22 -0.59
CA LEU A 34 -10.62 27.44 0.70
C LEU A 34 -10.52 26.17 1.59
N PHE A 35 -11.20 25.07 1.25
CA PHE A 35 -11.13 23.81 2.00
C PHE A 35 -10.05 22.82 1.50
N PHE A 36 -9.27 23.15 0.47
CA PHE A 36 -8.28 22.23 -0.12
C PHE A 36 -6.83 22.40 0.37
N SER A 37 -6.58 23.27 1.35
CA SER A 37 -5.23 23.54 1.86
C SER A 37 -5.05 23.02 3.29
N VAL A 38 -4.95 21.70 3.44
CA VAL A 38 -4.31 21.12 4.64
C VAL A 38 -3.29 20.10 4.21
N GLY A 39 -2.03 20.52 4.29
CA GLY A 39 -0.87 19.65 4.18
C GLY A 39 -0.77 18.74 5.39
N LEU A 40 -0.50 17.47 5.11
CA LEU A 40 0.46 16.57 5.78
C LEU A 40 0.24 15.21 5.12
N ARG A 41 1.22 14.76 4.33
CA ARG A 41 1.17 13.48 3.61
C ARG A 41 1.88 12.40 4.42
N SER A 42 1.12 11.70 5.26
CA SER A 42 1.52 10.37 5.74
C SER A 42 0.29 9.48 5.71
N GLN A 43 0.29 8.50 4.82
CA GLN A 43 -0.77 7.52 4.68
C GLN A 43 -0.21 6.17 5.14
N GLN A 44 -0.82 5.59 6.16
CA GLN A 44 -0.32 4.40 6.85
C GLN A 44 -0.84 3.09 6.22
N LEU A 45 -2.08 3.08 5.73
CA LEU A 45 -2.66 1.90 5.08
C LEU A 45 -2.22 1.80 3.63
N GLN A 46 -2.06 0.57 3.17
CA GLN A 46 -1.64 0.27 1.82
C GLN A 46 -2.76 0.59 0.81
N PHE A 47 -2.38 1.19 -0.32
CA PHE A 47 -3.30 1.47 -1.44
C PHE A 47 -3.28 0.31 -2.41
N TYR A 48 -4.45 -0.27 -2.66
CA TYR A 48 -4.70 -1.18 -3.78
C TYR A 48 -5.43 -0.38 -4.85
N SER A 49 -5.10 -0.56 -6.14
CA SER A 49 -5.93 -0.01 -7.23
C SER A 49 -6.97 -1.03 -7.70
N SER A 50 -6.68 -2.31 -7.55
CA SER A 50 -7.54 -3.47 -7.79
C SER A 50 -8.45 -3.81 -6.60
N TYR A 51 -8.72 -2.87 -5.67
CA TYR A 51 -9.78 -3.12 -4.67
C TYR A 51 -11.15 -3.31 -5.31
N TYR A 52 -11.34 -2.88 -6.57
CA TYR A 52 -12.55 -3.18 -7.34
C TYR A 52 -12.66 -4.68 -7.63
N ASP A 53 -11.54 -5.30 -8.00
CA ASP A 53 -11.46 -6.73 -8.30
C ASP A 53 -11.48 -7.56 -7.02
N ASN A 54 -10.86 -7.07 -5.94
CA ASN A 54 -10.71 -7.77 -4.67
C ASN A 54 -11.25 -6.93 -3.49
N PRO A 55 -12.58 -6.76 -3.36
CA PRO A 55 -13.17 -5.90 -2.34
C PRO A 55 -12.98 -6.40 -0.90
N MET A 56 -12.63 -7.69 -0.71
CA MET A 56 -12.33 -8.23 0.60
C MET A 56 -11.12 -7.58 1.28
N LEU A 57 -10.20 -6.99 0.49
CA LEU A 57 -8.98 -6.36 0.99
C LEU A 57 -9.27 -5.13 1.86
N TYR A 58 -10.41 -4.46 1.64
CA TYR A 58 -10.82 -3.32 2.47
C TYR A 58 -12.01 -3.61 3.38
N ASN A 59 -12.79 -4.66 3.12
CA ASN A 59 -13.88 -5.07 4.00
C ASN A 59 -14.08 -6.61 3.97
N PRO A 60 -13.86 -7.31 5.10
CA PRO A 60 -13.93 -8.77 5.15
C PRO A 60 -15.32 -9.34 4.84
N SER A 61 -16.40 -8.54 4.92
CA SER A 61 -17.74 -9.02 4.54
C SER A 61 -17.88 -9.31 3.05
N PHE A 62 -16.95 -8.81 2.22
CA PHE A 62 -16.86 -9.12 0.79
C PHE A 62 -16.07 -10.39 0.48
N ALA A 63 -15.57 -11.15 1.48
CA ALA A 63 -14.99 -12.46 1.21
C ALA A 63 -16.02 -13.39 0.53
N GLY A 64 -15.65 -14.02 -0.58
CA GLY A 64 -16.57 -14.80 -1.41
C GLY A 64 -17.66 -13.91 -2.00
N ASN A 65 -17.28 -12.73 -2.53
CA ASN A 65 -18.23 -11.85 -3.23
C ASN A 65 -18.64 -12.43 -4.58
N ASP A 66 -17.75 -13.19 -5.22
CA ASP A 66 -18.13 -14.09 -6.30
C ASP A 66 -18.67 -15.40 -5.70
N TYR A 67 -19.66 -16.01 -6.36
CA TYR A 67 -20.19 -17.31 -5.94
C TYR A 67 -19.17 -18.44 -6.17
N HIS A 68 -18.17 -18.18 -7.01
CA HIS A 68 -17.10 -19.11 -7.34
C HIS A 68 -15.90 -18.96 -6.40
N ALA A 69 -15.17 -20.06 -6.25
CA ALA A 69 -13.85 -19.98 -5.64
C ALA A 69 -12.93 -19.19 -6.59
N ASN A 70 -12.24 -18.20 -6.06
CA ASN A 70 -11.31 -17.36 -6.79
C ASN A 70 -9.93 -17.42 -6.13
N VAL A 71 -8.90 -17.46 -6.97
CA VAL A 71 -7.50 -17.32 -6.54
C VAL A 71 -6.87 -16.24 -7.39
N GLY A 72 -6.26 -15.26 -6.75
CA GLY A 72 -5.64 -14.12 -7.40
C GLY A 72 -4.20 -13.93 -6.99
N VAL A 73 -3.39 -13.43 -7.93
CA VAL A 73 -2.07 -12.87 -7.66
C VAL A 73 -2.03 -11.45 -8.16
N LEU A 74 -1.33 -10.58 -7.45
CA LEU A 74 -1.20 -9.17 -7.78
C LEU A 74 0.22 -8.72 -7.51
N HIS A 75 0.77 -7.97 -8.46
CA HIS A 75 2.04 -7.30 -8.36
C HIS A 75 1.83 -5.80 -8.58
N ARG A 76 2.31 -4.98 -7.63
CA ARG A 76 2.23 -3.52 -7.71
C ARG A 76 3.63 -2.93 -7.56
N SER A 77 4.02 -2.09 -8.50
CA SER A 77 5.21 -1.25 -8.43
C SER A 77 4.78 0.21 -8.38
N GLN A 78 4.99 0.84 -7.24
CA GLN A 78 4.52 2.18 -6.94
C GLN A 78 5.64 3.20 -6.98
N PHE A 79 5.33 4.36 -7.56
CA PHE A 79 6.26 5.49 -7.68
C PHE A 79 7.57 5.10 -8.35
N THR A 80 7.48 4.60 -9.59
CA THR A 80 8.62 4.11 -10.37
C THR A 80 9.69 5.15 -10.69
N GLY A 81 9.42 6.44 -10.45
CA GLY A 81 10.41 7.51 -10.52
C GLY A 81 11.38 7.55 -9.32
N PHE A 82 11.05 6.87 -8.21
CA PHE A 82 11.92 6.77 -7.05
C PHE A 82 12.65 5.42 -7.02
N GLN A 83 13.98 5.48 -6.87
CA GLN A 83 14.77 4.29 -6.60
C GLN A 83 14.39 3.70 -5.24
N GLY A 84 14.07 2.41 -5.19
CA GLY A 84 13.54 1.76 -3.98
C GLY A 84 12.07 2.10 -3.68
N GLY A 85 11.31 2.56 -4.69
CA GLY A 85 9.86 2.77 -4.59
C GLY A 85 9.13 1.52 -4.10
N PRO A 86 7.94 1.67 -3.47
CA PRO A 86 7.25 0.53 -2.87
C PRO A 86 6.87 -0.54 -3.90
N VAL A 87 7.21 -1.78 -3.59
CA VAL A 87 6.80 -2.96 -4.36
C VAL A 87 5.95 -3.87 -3.47
N MET A 88 4.83 -4.37 -4.00
CA MET A 88 3.95 -5.28 -3.31
C MET A 88 3.65 -6.49 -4.18
N ASN A 89 3.70 -7.67 -3.55
CA ASN A 89 3.14 -8.90 -4.07
C ASN A 89 2.01 -9.36 -3.15
N LEU A 90 0.91 -9.81 -3.73
CA LEU A 90 -0.27 -10.27 -3.00
C LEU A 90 -0.77 -11.56 -3.64
N ILE A 91 -1.08 -12.54 -2.81
CA ILE A 91 -1.84 -13.74 -3.18
C ILE A 91 -3.13 -13.69 -2.38
N VAL A 92 -4.27 -13.83 -3.05
CA VAL A 92 -5.59 -13.80 -2.44
C VAL A 92 -6.36 -15.04 -2.86
N ALA A 93 -7.19 -15.57 -1.96
CA ALA A 93 -8.12 -16.62 -2.30
C ALA A 93 -9.42 -16.43 -1.51
N ASP A 94 -10.55 -16.65 -2.15
CA ASP A 94 -11.86 -16.59 -1.51
C ASP A 94 -12.88 -17.51 -2.16
N SER A 95 -13.87 -17.92 -1.39
CA SER A 95 -14.92 -18.80 -1.86
C SER A 95 -16.13 -18.78 -0.94
N LYS A 96 -17.27 -19.20 -1.48
CA LYS A 96 -18.42 -19.62 -0.69
C LYS A 96 -18.13 -20.98 -0.05
N LEU A 97 -18.26 -21.07 1.27
CA LEU A 97 -18.09 -22.32 2.01
C LEU A 97 -19.36 -23.17 1.91
N SER A 98 -19.33 -24.21 1.07
CA SER A 98 -20.42 -25.18 0.87
C SER A 98 -21.78 -24.53 0.50
N LYS A 99 -22.88 -25.29 0.56
CA LYS A 99 -24.24 -24.80 0.24
C LYS A 99 -24.82 -23.84 1.30
N GLY A 100 -24.07 -23.55 2.37
CA GLY A 100 -24.49 -22.68 3.45
C GLY A 100 -24.45 -21.18 3.14
N LYS A 101 -24.64 -20.39 4.20
CA LYS A 101 -24.57 -18.92 4.21
C LYS A 101 -23.15 -18.41 4.54
N ALA A 102 -22.19 -19.31 4.64
CA ALA A 102 -20.83 -19.03 5.05
C ALA A 102 -19.91 -18.82 3.84
N TYR A 103 -18.95 -17.94 4.00
CA TYR A 103 -17.93 -17.59 3.03
C TYR A 103 -16.61 -17.46 3.76
N ALA A 104 -15.52 -17.81 3.07
CA ALA A 104 -14.19 -17.63 3.61
C ALA A 104 -13.28 -17.07 2.54
N GLY A 105 -12.24 -16.41 3.00
CA GLY A 105 -11.16 -15.98 2.14
C GLY A 105 -9.95 -15.65 2.96
N GLY A 106 -8.93 -15.16 2.29
CA GLY A 106 -7.70 -14.77 2.93
C GLY A 106 -6.71 -14.31 1.92
N PHE A 107 -5.64 -13.71 2.43
CA PHE A 107 -4.54 -13.27 1.59
C PHE A 107 -3.22 -13.35 2.33
N ILE A 108 -2.16 -13.45 1.55
CA ILE A 108 -0.79 -13.23 1.98
C ILE A 108 -0.23 -12.12 1.11
N SER A 109 0.35 -11.11 1.75
CA SER A 109 1.00 -10.01 1.06
C SER A 109 2.41 -9.83 1.59
N ASN A 110 3.31 -9.47 0.70
CA ASN A 110 4.64 -9.00 1.04
C ASN A 110 4.85 -7.65 0.37
N GLN A 111 5.20 -6.64 1.17
CA GLN A 111 5.46 -5.29 0.73
C GLN A 111 6.86 -4.87 1.13
N HIS A 112 7.65 -4.48 0.14
CA HIS A 112 8.94 -3.86 0.33
C HIS A 112 8.83 -2.35 0.11
N LYS A 113 9.32 -1.55 1.06
CA LYS A 113 9.35 -0.08 0.98
C LYS A 113 10.64 0.43 1.63
N GLY A 114 11.64 0.73 0.81
CA GLY A 114 12.97 1.12 1.30
C GLY A 114 13.54 0.07 2.25
N ILE A 115 13.82 0.45 3.49
CA ILE A 115 14.36 -0.44 4.52
C ILE A 115 13.31 -1.32 5.20
N PHE A 116 12.03 -1.08 4.95
CA PHE A 116 10.92 -1.81 5.57
C PHE A 116 10.45 -2.95 4.68
N ASN A 117 10.22 -4.11 5.28
CA ASN A 117 9.57 -5.24 4.65
C ASN A 117 8.41 -5.71 5.54
N ASN A 118 7.20 -5.58 5.03
CA ASN A 118 5.98 -5.96 5.74
C ASN A 118 5.40 -7.22 5.10
N THR A 119 5.27 -8.28 5.87
CA THR A 119 4.57 -9.49 5.46
C THR A 119 3.29 -9.60 6.27
N GLN A 120 2.15 -9.67 5.59
CA GLN A 120 0.85 -9.79 6.22
C GLN A 120 0.15 -11.04 5.74
N ALA A 121 -0.42 -11.81 6.66
CA ALA A 121 -1.31 -12.91 6.34
C ALA A 121 -2.64 -12.70 7.08
N GLN A 122 -3.76 -12.84 6.37
CA GLN A 122 -5.09 -12.72 6.95
C GLN A 122 -5.99 -13.85 6.51
N ALA A 123 -6.79 -14.35 7.46
CA ALA A 123 -7.92 -15.23 7.20
C ALA A 123 -9.22 -14.47 7.49
N MET A 124 -10.20 -14.65 6.62
CA MET A 124 -11.47 -13.94 6.63
C MET A 124 -12.62 -14.93 6.64
N TYR A 125 -13.66 -14.58 7.39
CA TYR A 125 -14.92 -15.31 7.41
C TYR A 125 -16.06 -14.30 7.24
N ALA A 126 -17.02 -14.63 6.37
CA ALA A 126 -18.24 -13.85 6.21
C ALA A 126 -19.49 -14.72 6.26
N TYR A 127 -20.55 -14.19 6.87
CA TYR A 127 -21.84 -14.85 7.04
C TYR A 127 -22.96 -14.01 6.40
N ARG A 128 -23.75 -14.63 5.52
CA ARG A 128 -24.87 -14.01 4.81
C ARG A 128 -26.19 -14.22 5.55
N VAL A 129 -26.79 -13.13 6.00
CA VAL A 129 -28.17 -13.07 6.47
C VAL A 129 -29.06 -12.61 5.30
N SER A 130 -29.73 -13.56 4.66
CA SER A 130 -30.68 -13.26 3.58
C SER A 130 -32.05 -12.89 4.14
N PHE A 131 -32.59 -11.76 3.68
CA PHE A 131 -34.00 -11.40 3.87
C PHE A 131 -34.83 -11.90 2.69
N ASN A 132 -34.33 -11.64 1.47
CA ASN A 132 -34.88 -12.10 0.19
C ASN A 132 -33.72 -12.59 -0.72
N GLU A 133 -34.04 -13.07 -1.94
CA GLU A 133 -33.03 -13.48 -2.93
C GLU A 133 -32.07 -12.33 -3.29
N ASP A 134 -32.63 -11.14 -3.53
CA ASP A 134 -31.90 -9.92 -3.94
C ASP A 134 -31.57 -8.98 -2.78
N THR A 135 -31.92 -9.35 -1.54
CA THR A 135 -31.72 -8.49 -0.36
C THR A 135 -31.12 -9.26 0.78
N TYR A 136 -29.87 -8.95 1.11
CA TYR A 136 -29.13 -9.66 2.15
C TYR A 136 -28.05 -8.77 2.77
N LEU A 137 -27.73 -9.10 4.02
CA LEU A 137 -26.63 -8.52 4.77
C LEU A 137 -25.52 -9.57 4.86
N LYS A 138 -24.26 -9.20 4.65
CA LYS A 138 -23.10 -10.01 4.99
C LYS A 138 -22.38 -9.38 6.18
N LEU A 139 -22.10 -10.17 7.19
CA LEU A 139 -21.24 -9.80 8.32
C LEU A 139 -19.89 -10.47 8.10
N GLY A 140 -18.80 -9.74 8.28
CA GLY A 140 -17.45 -10.21 8.02
C GLY A 140 -16.51 -9.93 9.19
N LEU A 141 -15.65 -10.90 9.46
CA LEU A 141 -14.56 -10.78 10.41
C LEU A 141 -13.28 -11.29 9.74
N SER A 142 -12.14 -10.69 10.07
CA SER A 142 -10.85 -11.26 9.75
C SER A 142 -9.91 -11.22 10.94
N LEU A 143 -8.99 -12.17 10.94
CA LEU A 143 -7.90 -12.27 11.87
C LEU A 143 -6.62 -12.53 11.07
N GLY A 144 -5.54 -11.91 11.47
CA GLY A 144 -4.28 -12.04 10.78
C GLY A 144 -3.09 -11.67 11.62
N VAL A 145 -1.93 -11.77 10.98
CA VAL A 145 -0.63 -11.39 11.53
C VAL A 145 0.02 -10.43 10.56
N LEU A 146 0.63 -9.38 11.10
CA LEU A 146 1.51 -8.47 10.39
C LEU A 146 2.90 -8.64 10.99
N ASP A 147 3.82 -9.18 10.21
CA ASP A 147 5.25 -9.20 10.54
C ASP A 147 5.93 -8.04 9.83
N GLN A 148 6.55 -7.16 10.61
CA GLN A 148 7.32 -6.04 10.09
C GLN A 148 8.80 -6.27 10.40
N ASN A 149 9.58 -6.33 9.32
CA ASN A 149 11.02 -6.42 9.36
C ASN A 149 11.66 -5.08 8.91
N ILE A 150 12.70 -4.64 9.62
CA ILE A 150 13.51 -3.48 9.26
C ILE A 150 14.91 -3.98 8.91
N ASN A 151 15.29 -3.84 7.64
CA ASN A 151 16.63 -4.19 7.18
C ASN A 151 17.62 -3.06 7.52
N TYR A 152 18.20 -3.12 8.72
CA TYR A 152 19.21 -2.15 9.16
C TYR A 152 20.48 -2.17 8.30
N SER A 153 20.81 -3.29 7.66
CA SER A 153 21.97 -3.41 6.76
C SER A 153 21.84 -2.58 5.48
N ALA A 154 20.61 -2.18 5.12
CA ALA A 154 20.34 -1.28 4.00
C ALA A 154 20.15 0.18 4.45
N VAL A 155 20.26 0.47 5.75
CA VAL A 155 20.12 1.83 6.27
C VAL A 155 21.43 2.56 6.09
N VAL A 156 21.35 3.73 5.45
CA VAL A 156 22.46 4.68 5.42
C VAL A 156 22.39 5.47 6.72
N VAL A 157 23.30 5.15 7.65
CA VAL A 157 23.34 5.72 8.99
C VAL A 157 24.54 6.66 9.11
N GLN A 158 24.37 7.76 9.85
CA GLN A 158 25.47 8.68 10.12
C GLN A 158 26.50 8.11 11.11
N ASN A 159 26.07 7.18 11.99
CA ASN A 159 26.94 6.55 12.97
C ASN A 159 26.75 5.02 12.93
N TYR A 160 27.73 4.32 12.37
CA TYR A 160 27.77 2.85 12.32
C TYR A 160 27.97 2.18 13.68
N ASN A 161 28.24 2.94 14.74
CA ASN A 161 28.35 2.43 16.11
C ASN A 161 27.15 2.83 16.97
N ASP A 162 26.06 3.37 16.38
CA ASP A 162 24.85 3.69 17.14
C ASP A 162 24.20 2.40 17.68
N PRO A 163 24.21 2.17 18.99
CA PRO A 163 23.69 0.93 19.56
C PRO A 163 22.21 0.73 19.26
N SER A 164 21.43 1.78 19.01
CA SER A 164 20.00 1.67 18.68
C SER A 164 19.72 1.00 17.32
N ILE A 165 20.71 1.01 16.42
CA ILE A 165 20.65 0.43 15.07
C ILE A 165 21.02 -1.06 15.09
N PHE A 166 21.86 -1.48 16.03
CA PHE A 166 22.38 -2.85 16.14
C PHE A 166 21.79 -3.69 17.28
N LEU A 167 21.05 -3.07 18.22
CA LEU A 167 20.51 -3.76 19.40
C LEU A 167 18.99 -4.02 19.37
N SER A 168 18.27 -3.60 18.32
CA SER A 168 16.82 -3.78 18.26
C SER A 168 16.42 -5.06 17.51
N ASN A 169 15.44 -5.78 18.04
CA ASN A 169 14.78 -6.87 17.33
C ASN A 169 14.27 -6.34 15.98
N GLN A 170 14.92 -6.76 14.89
CA GLN A 170 14.65 -6.32 13.51
C GLN A 170 13.26 -6.74 13.04
N HIS A 171 12.71 -7.77 13.68
CA HIS A 171 11.40 -8.35 13.41
C HIS A 171 10.43 -8.07 14.55
N LYS A 172 9.24 -7.58 14.22
CA LYS A 172 8.13 -7.46 15.17
C LYS A 172 6.84 -7.92 14.50
N ALA A 173 6.20 -8.90 15.12
CA ALA A 173 4.88 -9.37 14.73
C ALA A 173 3.79 -8.70 15.58
N ALA A 174 2.70 -8.32 14.93
CA ALA A 174 1.46 -7.87 15.57
C ALA A 174 0.29 -8.72 15.08
N LEU A 175 -0.68 -8.95 15.97
CA LEU A 175 -1.97 -9.46 15.57
C LEU A 175 -2.78 -8.33 14.94
N ASP A 176 -3.49 -8.66 13.85
CA ASP A 176 -4.42 -7.76 13.18
C ASP A 176 -5.81 -8.39 13.17
N ALA A 177 -6.83 -7.58 13.35
CA ALA A 177 -8.22 -8.04 13.33
C ALA A 177 -9.08 -6.99 12.64
N ASN A 178 -9.99 -7.43 11.78
CA ASN A 178 -10.88 -6.55 11.03
C ASN A 178 -12.33 -6.99 11.21
N ALA A 179 -13.24 -6.03 11.18
CA ALA A 179 -14.67 -6.30 11.18
C ALA A 179 -15.35 -5.43 10.14
N GLY A 180 -16.42 -5.93 9.55
CA GLY A 180 -17.23 -5.17 8.63
C GLY A 180 -18.55 -5.83 8.31
N PHE A 181 -19.41 -5.08 7.67
CA PHE A 181 -20.65 -5.59 7.10
C PHE A 181 -20.88 -4.99 5.72
N SER A 182 -21.68 -5.67 4.91
CA SER A 182 -22.13 -5.17 3.62
C SER A 182 -23.58 -5.53 3.36
N PHE A 183 -24.34 -4.56 2.87
CA PHE A 183 -25.75 -4.70 2.54
C PHE A 183 -25.94 -4.69 1.03
N TYR A 184 -26.75 -5.61 0.53
CA TYR A 184 -27.03 -5.80 -0.87
C TYR A 184 -28.53 -5.61 -1.13
N LEU A 185 -28.87 -4.81 -2.15
CA LEU A 185 -30.23 -4.50 -2.53
C LEU A 185 -30.34 -4.32 -4.05
N LYS A 186 -30.83 -5.35 -4.77
CA LYS A 186 -31.18 -5.27 -6.21
C LYS A 186 -30.13 -4.54 -7.09
N GLY A 187 -28.85 -4.81 -6.85
CA GLY A 187 -27.71 -4.20 -7.56
C GLY A 187 -26.94 -3.13 -6.77
N LEU A 188 -27.53 -2.56 -5.71
CA LEU A 188 -26.83 -1.69 -4.78
C LEU A 188 -26.06 -2.51 -3.75
N GLN A 189 -24.81 -2.13 -3.52
CA GLN A 189 -23.94 -2.75 -2.54
C GLN A 189 -23.33 -1.64 -1.69
N VAL A 190 -23.57 -1.67 -0.39
CA VAL A 190 -23.02 -0.70 0.56
C VAL A 190 -22.23 -1.46 1.61
N GLY A 191 -21.00 -1.05 1.88
CA GLY A 191 -20.11 -1.69 2.83
C GLY A 191 -19.64 -0.73 3.90
N PHE A 192 -19.47 -1.22 5.12
CA PHE A 192 -18.80 -0.52 6.20
C PHE A 192 -17.82 -1.47 6.88
N SER A 193 -16.60 -1.02 7.14
CA SER A 193 -15.61 -1.81 7.86
C SER A 193 -14.74 -0.95 8.77
N VAL A 194 -14.18 -1.61 9.77
CA VAL A 194 -13.15 -1.06 10.65
C VAL A 194 -11.91 -1.94 10.50
N PRO A 195 -11.01 -1.58 9.56
CA PRO A 195 -9.70 -2.20 9.48
C PRO A 195 -8.84 -1.88 10.72
N SER A 196 -7.99 -2.82 11.08
CA SER A 196 -7.08 -2.80 12.21
C SER A 196 -7.78 -2.51 13.54
N LEU A 197 -8.91 -3.19 13.76
CA LEU A 197 -9.73 -3.09 14.97
C LEU A 197 -8.90 -3.29 16.25
N ALA A 198 -7.96 -4.23 16.22
CA ALA A 198 -7.03 -4.49 17.32
C ALA A 198 -6.19 -3.25 17.69
N GLY A 199 -5.83 -2.41 16.71
CA GLY A 199 -5.03 -1.21 16.93
C GLY A 199 -3.65 -1.51 17.52
N SER A 200 -3.08 -2.66 17.15
CA SER A 200 -1.84 -3.18 17.73
C SER A 200 -0.69 -2.18 17.59
N LYS A 201 0.07 -2.02 18.68
CA LYS A 201 1.26 -1.18 18.73
C LYS A 201 2.50 -2.06 18.62
N LEU A 202 3.31 -1.82 17.59
CA LEU A 202 4.62 -2.41 17.43
C LEU A 202 5.62 -1.56 18.23
N ASN A 203 6.13 -2.14 19.32
CA ASN A 203 7.11 -1.50 20.20
C ASN A 203 8.52 -1.94 19.78
N TYR A 204 9.35 -0.97 19.38
CA TYR A 204 10.72 -1.21 18.91
C TYR A 204 11.80 -0.90 19.96
N SER A 205 11.43 -0.34 21.12
CA SER A 205 12.37 0.03 22.19
C SER A 205 12.22 -0.85 23.43
N ASP A 206 13.30 -1.53 23.85
CA ASP A 206 13.35 -2.26 25.12
C ASP A 206 14.38 -1.67 26.13
N TYR A 207 15.22 -0.70 25.77
CA TYR A 207 16.36 -0.32 26.64
C TYR A 207 16.70 1.17 26.81
N SER A 208 16.02 2.11 26.15
CA SER A 208 16.23 3.55 26.38
C SER A 208 14.89 4.24 26.60
N ASN A 209 14.88 5.26 27.46
CA ASN A 209 13.70 6.05 27.84
C ASN A 209 13.10 6.86 26.65
N THR A 210 13.49 6.54 25.42
CA THR A 210 12.96 7.04 24.15
C THR A 210 11.89 6.11 23.62
N ARG A 211 10.63 6.52 23.79
CA ARG A 211 9.43 5.80 23.34
C ARG A 211 9.27 5.92 21.82
N ALA A 212 9.70 4.92 21.07
CA ALA A 212 9.40 4.79 19.64
C ALA A 212 8.28 3.76 19.43
N TYR A 213 7.03 4.26 19.33
CA TYR A 213 5.86 3.44 19.06
C TYR A 213 5.48 3.54 17.58
N TYR A 214 5.32 2.40 16.91
CA TYR A 214 4.55 2.32 15.67
C TYR A 214 3.16 1.78 15.98
N SER A 215 2.15 2.65 16.00
CA SER A 215 0.75 2.26 16.26
C SER A 215 0.04 2.05 14.94
N MET A 216 -0.59 0.89 14.71
CA MET A 216 -1.59 0.76 13.65
C MET A 216 -2.78 1.65 13.99
N SER A 217 -2.97 2.71 13.22
CA SER A 217 -4.12 3.59 13.38
C SER A 217 -5.39 2.82 13.00
N ARG A 218 -6.48 3.02 13.73
CA ARG A 218 -7.78 2.46 13.33
C ARG A 218 -8.33 3.27 12.17
N HIS A 219 -8.71 2.58 11.10
CA HIS A 219 -9.38 3.18 9.96
C HIS A 219 -10.88 2.86 10.03
N ILE A 220 -11.70 3.78 9.57
CA ILE A 220 -13.11 3.52 9.27
C ILE A 220 -13.28 3.65 7.77
N THR A 221 -13.81 2.61 7.14
CA THR A 221 -14.01 2.55 5.71
C THR A 221 -15.50 2.39 5.41
N ALA A 222 -16.01 3.17 4.46
CA ALA A 222 -17.35 3.04 3.92
C ALA A 222 -17.27 2.93 2.39
N SER A 223 -18.03 2.05 1.78
CA SER A 223 -18.07 1.89 0.33
C SER A 223 -19.49 1.79 -0.20
N ALA A 224 -19.69 2.21 -1.45
CA ALA A 224 -20.94 2.03 -2.16
C ALA A 224 -20.66 1.76 -3.64
N ARG A 225 -21.39 0.82 -4.24
CA ARG A 225 -21.42 0.62 -5.70
C ARG A 225 -22.80 0.21 -6.17
N TYR A 226 -23.13 0.54 -7.40
CA TYR A 226 -24.42 0.20 -8.00
C TYR A 226 -24.22 -0.31 -9.41
N ASP A 227 -24.66 -1.52 -9.72
CA ASP A 227 -24.54 -2.09 -11.06
C ASP A 227 -25.74 -1.64 -11.91
N ILE A 228 -25.49 -0.75 -12.87
CA ILE A 228 -26.50 -0.21 -13.79
C ILE A 228 -26.46 -1.00 -15.09
N PRO A 229 -27.47 -1.84 -15.39
CA PRO A 229 -27.54 -2.54 -16.66
C PRO A 229 -27.97 -1.56 -17.77
N VAL A 230 -27.00 -1.14 -18.59
CA VAL A 230 -27.25 -0.23 -19.73
C VAL A 230 -27.87 -1.00 -20.89
N ASN A 231 -27.40 -2.23 -21.14
CA ASN A 231 -28.00 -3.12 -22.12
C ASN A 231 -27.90 -4.58 -21.62
N LYS A 232 -29.03 -5.14 -21.17
CA LYS A 232 -29.08 -6.50 -20.63
C LYS A 232 -28.81 -7.57 -21.68
N GLU A 233 -29.30 -7.39 -22.90
CA GLU A 233 -29.13 -8.37 -24.00
C GLU A 233 -27.67 -8.50 -24.44
N LYS A 234 -26.94 -7.38 -24.45
CA LYS A 234 -25.51 -7.33 -24.80
C LYS A 234 -24.59 -7.49 -23.58
N GLY A 235 -25.14 -7.69 -22.38
CA GLY A 235 -24.40 -7.80 -21.13
C GLY A 235 -23.56 -6.56 -20.78
N MET A 236 -24.04 -5.36 -21.11
CA MET A 236 -23.33 -4.10 -20.84
C MET A 236 -23.80 -3.48 -19.52
N ASN A 237 -22.87 -3.31 -18.58
CA ASN A 237 -23.11 -2.72 -17.27
C ASN A 237 -22.18 -1.52 -17.04
N VAL A 238 -22.70 -0.51 -16.34
CA VAL A 238 -21.89 0.59 -15.79
C VAL A 238 -22.03 0.58 -14.28
N THR A 239 -20.90 0.57 -13.59
CA THR A 239 -20.83 0.49 -12.14
C THR A 239 -20.13 1.73 -11.59
N PRO A 240 -20.87 2.77 -11.14
CA PRO A 240 -20.34 3.77 -10.23
C PRO A 240 -19.86 3.13 -8.93
N PHE A 241 -18.72 3.62 -8.45
CA PHE A 241 -18.10 3.17 -7.21
C PHE A 241 -17.64 4.37 -6.39
N PHE A 242 -17.86 4.27 -5.07
CA PHE A 242 -17.39 5.22 -4.08
C PHE A 242 -16.78 4.49 -2.89
N LEU A 243 -15.68 5.00 -2.37
CA LEU A 243 -15.00 4.53 -1.16
C LEU A 243 -14.59 5.74 -0.33
N MET A 244 -14.80 5.68 0.97
CA MET A 244 -14.38 6.69 1.92
C MET A 244 -13.56 6.03 3.01
N ARG A 245 -12.45 6.67 3.38
CA ARG A 245 -11.55 6.23 4.45
C ARG A 245 -11.33 7.37 5.42
N PHE A 246 -11.59 7.11 6.69
CA PHE A 246 -11.42 8.05 7.80
C PHE A 246 -10.41 7.52 8.81
N VAL A 247 -9.55 8.40 9.29
CA VAL A 247 -8.59 8.14 10.37
C VAL A 247 -8.60 9.33 11.31
N LYS A 248 -8.53 9.08 12.62
CA LYS A 248 -8.40 10.13 13.60
C LYS A 248 -7.14 10.96 13.34
N ASN A 249 -7.28 12.29 13.31
CA ASN A 249 -6.18 13.25 13.09
C ASN A 249 -5.52 13.22 11.70
N ALA A 250 -6.16 12.61 10.70
CA ALA A 250 -5.72 12.71 9.30
C ALA A 250 -6.86 13.29 8.43
N PRO A 251 -6.54 13.94 7.29
CA PRO A 251 -7.55 14.38 6.34
C PRO A 251 -8.42 13.22 5.86
N LEU A 252 -9.72 13.47 5.66
CA LEU A 252 -10.64 12.51 5.08
C LEU A 252 -10.22 12.17 3.64
N GLN A 253 -10.26 10.89 3.28
CA GLN A 253 -9.97 10.44 1.93
C GLN A 253 -11.20 9.82 1.27
N PHE A 254 -11.42 10.15 0.01
CA PHE A 254 -12.47 9.55 -0.82
C PHE A 254 -11.93 9.13 -2.19
N ASP A 255 -12.47 8.03 -2.69
CA ASP A 255 -12.23 7.50 -4.01
C ASP A 255 -13.57 7.42 -4.73
N GLY A 256 -13.64 7.92 -5.96
CA GLY A 256 -14.85 7.89 -6.77
C GLY A 256 -14.51 7.54 -8.21
N GLY A 257 -15.33 6.71 -8.84
CA GLY A 257 -15.07 6.33 -10.22
C GLY A 257 -16.21 5.56 -10.88
N LEU A 258 -15.95 5.15 -12.12
CA LEU A 258 -16.88 4.44 -12.98
C LEU A 258 -16.16 3.28 -13.65
N MET A 259 -16.84 2.13 -13.70
CA MET A 259 -16.39 0.95 -14.42
C MET A 259 -17.44 0.57 -15.44
N PHE A 260 -17.02 0.32 -16.66
CA PHE A 260 -17.83 -0.26 -17.72
C PHE A 260 -17.43 -1.72 -17.88
N ASP A 261 -18.39 -2.62 -17.80
CA ASP A 261 -18.22 -4.06 -17.99
C ASP A 261 -19.05 -4.51 -19.20
N TRP A 262 -18.41 -5.23 -20.12
CA TRP A 262 -19.05 -5.77 -21.31
C TRP A 262 -18.93 -7.28 -21.36
N ASN A 263 -20.09 -7.91 -21.19
CA ASN A 263 -20.34 -9.35 -21.29
C ASN A 263 -19.39 -10.20 -20.43
N GLU A 264 -18.97 -9.69 -19.27
CA GLU A 264 -17.99 -10.33 -18.39
C GLU A 264 -16.67 -10.69 -19.10
N LYS A 265 -16.35 -10.04 -20.23
CA LYS A 265 -15.14 -10.29 -21.05
C LYS A 265 -14.18 -9.13 -20.98
N PHE A 266 -14.70 -7.92 -21.03
CA PHE A 266 -13.89 -6.71 -21.04
C PHE A 266 -14.41 -5.74 -19.99
N ARG A 267 -13.50 -5.19 -19.21
CA ARG A 267 -13.79 -4.13 -18.28
C ARG A 267 -12.84 -2.97 -18.50
N ILE A 268 -13.36 -1.76 -18.44
CA ILE A 268 -12.55 -0.55 -18.49
C ILE A 268 -13.15 0.49 -17.56
N GLY A 269 -12.32 1.29 -16.93
CA GLY A 269 -12.81 2.41 -16.16
C GLY A 269 -11.70 3.20 -15.52
N GLY A 270 -12.10 4.04 -14.58
CA GLY A 270 -11.17 4.88 -13.88
C GLY A 270 -11.74 5.41 -12.58
N PHE A 271 -10.82 5.77 -11.70
CA PHE A 271 -11.13 6.26 -10.37
C PHE A 271 -10.27 7.48 -10.06
N TYR A 272 -10.86 8.46 -9.39
CA TYR A 272 -10.16 9.56 -8.77
C TYR A 272 -10.02 9.27 -7.28
N ARG A 273 -8.78 9.32 -6.77
CA ARG A 273 -8.47 9.18 -5.35
C ARG A 273 -7.99 10.51 -4.81
N SER A 274 -8.77 11.10 -3.90
CA SER A 274 -8.49 12.40 -3.32
C SER A 274 -7.08 12.43 -2.70
N SER A 275 -6.32 13.47 -3.03
CA SER A 275 -4.95 13.69 -2.51
C SER A 275 -3.93 12.58 -2.83
N TYR A 276 -4.23 11.70 -3.79
CA TYR A 276 -3.33 10.62 -4.21
C TYR A 276 -3.12 10.55 -5.72
N ALA A 277 -4.12 10.12 -6.50
CA ALA A 277 -3.92 9.81 -7.91
C ALA A 277 -5.23 9.75 -8.71
N VAL A 278 -5.10 9.87 -10.03
CA VAL A 278 -6.09 9.38 -11.00
C VAL A 278 -5.65 8.01 -11.48
N THR A 279 -6.56 7.05 -11.48
CA THR A 279 -6.34 5.66 -11.88
C THR A 279 -7.11 5.35 -13.16
N ALA A 280 -6.44 4.76 -14.14
CA ALA A 280 -7.06 4.05 -15.24
C ALA A 280 -7.01 2.54 -14.96
N ASN A 281 -8.08 1.81 -15.26
CA ASN A 281 -8.15 0.37 -15.13
C ASN A 281 -8.67 -0.26 -16.43
N ALA A 282 -8.05 -1.36 -16.83
CA ALA A 282 -8.57 -2.25 -17.86
C ALA A 282 -8.42 -3.70 -17.42
N ALA A 283 -9.41 -4.53 -17.70
CA ALA A 283 -9.37 -5.95 -17.45
C ALA A 283 -9.94 -6.75 -18.63
N PHE A 284 -9.36 -7.92 -18.85
CA PHE A 284 -9.81 -8.88 -19.84
C PHE A 284 -10.00 -10.24 -19.18
N THR A 285 -11.15 -10.86 -19.45
CA THR A 285 -11.53 -12.16 -18.91
C THR A 285 -11.66 -13.19 -20.03
N LEU A 286 -10.73 -14.15 -20.05
CA LEU A 286 -10.72 -15.28 -20.96
C LEU A 286 -11.48 -16.47 -20.36
N ASN A 287 -12.38 -17.06 -21.16
CA ASN A 287 -13.17 -18.24 -20.81
C ASN A 287 -13.89 -18.14 -19.46
N ARG A 288 -14.17 -16.92 -19.00
CA ARG A 288 -14.83 -16.61 -17.72
C ARG A 288 -14.11 -17.12 -16.47
N ARG A 289 -12.87 -17.60 -16.64
CA ARG A 289 -12.02 -18.14 -15.58
C ARG A 289 -10.81 -17.27 -15.32
N PHE A 290 -10.15 -16.84 -16.38
CA PHE A 290 -8.87 -16.15 -16.30
C PHE A 290 -9.10 -14.66 -16.52
N THR A 291 -8.92 -13.85 -15.48
CA THR A 291 -9.03 -12.40 -15.58
C THR A 291 -7.67 -11.77 -15.38
N ILE A 292 -7.19 -11.04 -16.37
CA ILE A 292 -6.00 -10.20 -16.28
C ILE A 292 -6.50 -8.77 -16.15
N SER A 293 -6.07 -8.05 -15.12
CA SER A 293 -6.44 -6.66 -14.87
C SER A 293 -5.18 -5.84 -14.66
N TYR A 294 -5.11 -4.69 -15.31
CA TYR A 294 -4.02 -3.75 -15.24
C TYR A 294 -4.56 -2.40 -14.78
N CYS A 295 -3.98 -1.88 -13.71
CA CYS A 295 -4.23 -0.52 -13.25
C CYS A 295 -2.99 0.34 -13.44
N TYR A 296 -3.25 1.60 -13.76
CA TYR A 296 -2.23 2.61 -13.93
C TYR A 296 -2.62 3.86 -13.15
N ASP A 297 -1.84 4.21 -12.13
CA ASP A 297 -2.09 5.42 -11.33
C ASP A 297 -1.10 6.53 -11.69
N ILE A 298 -1.65 7.71 -11.92
CA ILE A 298 -0.93 8.96 -12.09
C ILE A 298 -1.04 9.74 -10.78
N ALA A 299 0.05 9.83 -10.04
CA ALA A 299 0.09 10.52 -8.76
C ALA A 299 -0.15 12.04 -8.92
N MET A 300 -0.85 12.63 -7.96
CA MET A 300 -1.26 14.04 -7.97
C MET A 300 -0.58 14.85 -6.86
N GLY A 301 -0.52 16.17 -7.09
CA GLY A 301 0.11 17.15 -6.20
C GLY A 301 1.63 17.13 -6.31
N SER A 302 2.31 17.69 -5.30
CA SER A 302 3.76 17.96 -5.33
C SER A 302 4.63 16.73 -5.62
N ILE A 303 4.20 15.54 -5.21
CA ILE A 303 4.96 14.32 -5.45
C ILE A 303 4.80 13.79 -6.88
N GLY A 304 3.70 14.13 -7.56
CA GLY A 304 3.37 13.59 -8.89
C GLY A 304 4.41 13.92 -9.96
N THR A 305 5.09 15.07 -9.83
CA THR A 305 6.15 15.50 -10.74
C THR A 305 7.40 14.62 -10.68
N TYR A 306 7.66 13.98 -9.54
CA TYR A 306 8.90 13.21 -9.30
C TYR A 306 8.66 11.73 -9.06
N SER A 307 7.45 11.34 -8.66
CA SER A 307 7.16 9.96 -8.31
C SER A 307 7.19 9.01 -9.47
N GLY A 308 7.16 9.51 -10.72
CA GLY A 308 6.83 8.68 -11.86
C GLY A 308 5.45 8.05 -11.66
N LEU A 309 5.29 6.83 -12.16
CA LEU A 309 4.01 6.19 -12.37
C LEU A 309 3.83 5.02 -11.40
N THR A 310 2.60 4.53 -11.27
CA THR A 310 2.35 3.29 -10.52
C THR A 310 1.64 2.30 -11.40
N HIS A 311 2.20 1.10 -11.45
CA HIS A 311 1.71 -0.01 -12.26
C HIS A 311 1.22 -1.11 -11.33
N GLU A 312 0.02 -1.62 -11.59
CA GLU A 312 -0.51 -2.76 -10.88
C GLU A 312 -1.02 -3.78 -11.90
N LEU A 313 -0.49 -4.99 -11.83
CA LEU A 313 -0.91 -6.12 -12.64
C LEU A 313 -1.53 -7.15 -11.71
N SER A 314 -2.73 -7.61 -12.05
CA SER A 314 -3.40 -8.68 -11.32
C SER A 314 -3.88 -9.76 -12.26
N PHE A 315 -3.84 -10.98 -11.76
CA PHE A 315 -4.35 -12.17 -12.42
C PHE A 315 -5.26 -12.90 -11.46
N ASN A 316 -6.48 -13.20 -11.87
CA ASN A 316 -7.48 -13.91 -11.07
C ASN A 316 -7.96 -15.15 -11.83
N PHE A 317 -8.14 -16.24 -11.10
CA PHE A 317 -8.56 -17.53 -11.61
C PHE A 317 -9.78 -18.05 -10.86
N LYS A 318 -10.89 -18.25 -11.58
CA LYS A 318 -12.13 -18.83 -11.04
C LYS A 318 -12.17 -20.34 -11.19
N ILE A 319 -12.36 -21.02 -10.06
CA ILE A 319 -12.42 -22.47 -9.90
C ILE A 319 -13.89 -22.91 -9.74
N GLY A 320 -14.24 -24.03 -10.37
CA GLY A 320 -15.57 -24.66 -10.23
C GLY A 320 -16.48 -24.51 -11.46
N LYS A 321 -17.75 -24.92 -11.33
CA LYS A 321 -18.76 -24.79 -12.39
C LYS A 321 -19.19 -23.32 -12.50
N LEU A 322 -19.03 -22.75 -13.70
CA LEU A 322 -19.48 -21.40 -14.02
C LEU A 322 -20.98 -21.44 -14.38
N LYS A 323 -21.77 -20.45 -13.96
CA LYS A 323 -23.17 -20.32 -14.43
C LYS A 323 -23.21 -20.10 -15.94
N PRO A 324 -24.13 -20.67 -16.74
CA PRO A 324 -24.22 -20.38 -18.19
C PRO A 324 -24.46 -18.89 -18.48
N ARG A 325 -23.99 -18.40 -19.65
CA ARG A 325 -24.17 -17.02 -20.11
C ARG A 325 -25.60 -16.81 -20.64
N PRO A 326 -26.25 -15.64 -20.42
CA PRO A 326 -27.57 -15.36 -21.00
C PRO A 326 -27.60 -15.34 -22.54
N ASP A 327 -26.48 -15.01 -23.19
CA ASP A 327 -26.28 -14.99 -24.64
C ASP A 327 -25.82 -16.34 -25.22
N GLU A 328 -25.49 -17.30 -24.35
CA GLU A 328 -25.06 -18.66 -24.71
C GLU A 328 -26.25 -19.66 -24.62
N ASP A 329 -27.46 -19.15 -24.37
CA ASP A 329 -28.69 -19.91 -24.25
C ASP A 329 -29.26 -20.32 -25.62
N THR A 330 -28.99 -21.55 -26.03
CA THR A 330 -29.93 -22.36 -26.82
C THR A 330 -30.92 -23.13 -25.93
N LEU A 331 -30.78 -23.04 -24.61
CA LEU A 331 -31.55 -23.83 -23.66
C LEU A 331 -32.86 -23.13 -23.30
N SER A 332 -33.95 -23.86 -23.50
CA SER A 332 -35.32 -23.47 -23.19
C SER A 332 -35.47 -23.12 -21.69
N PRO A 333 -36.47 -22.30 -21.30
CA PRO A 333 -36.77 -21.99 -19.89
C PRO A 333 -36.95 -23.22 -18.99
N LEU A 334 -37.32 -24.37 -19.57
CA LEU A 334 -37.46 -25.65 -18.89
C LEU A 334 -36.10 -26.26 -18.55
N GLU A 335 -35.11 -26.20 -19.44
CA GLU A 335 -33.77 -26.72 -19.20
C GLU A 335 -33.03 -25.90 -18.12
N ARG A 336 -33.29 -24.59 -18.04
CA ARG A 336 -32.84 -23.77 -16.89
C ARG A 336 -33.47 -24.23 -15.58
N ARG A 337 -34.77 -24.55 -15.60
CA ARG A 337 -35.49 -25.07 -14.42
C ARG A 337 -34.93 -26.44 -14.01
N VAL A 338 -34.64 -27.31 -14.98
CA VAL A 338 -34.05 -28.63 -14.74
C VAL A 338 -32.64 -28.50 -14.17
N ALA A 339 -31.78 -27.62 -14.68
CA ALA A 339 -30.43 -27.43 -14.14
C ALA A 339 -30.44 -26.91 -12.68
N VAL A 340 -31.35 -25.99 -12.34
CA VAL A 340 -31.56 -25.53 -10.97
C VAL A 340 -32.09 -26.65 -10.08
N LEU A 341 -33.08 -27.42 -10.55
CA LEU A 341 -33.65 -28.56 -9.83
C LEU A 341 -32.62 -29.69 -9.64
N GLU A 342 -31.76 -29.95 -10.61
CA GLU A 342 -30.66 -30.91 -10.49
C GLU A 342 -29.66 -30.49 -9.41
N GLU A 343 -29.36 -29.20 -9.30
CA GLU A 343 -28.50 -28.66 -8.25
C GLU A 343 -29.15 -28.78 -6.85
N GLU A 344 -30.47 -28.56 -6.77
CA GLU A 344 -31.28 -28.75 -5.56
C GLU A 344 -31.38 -30.24 -5.17
N VAL A 345 -31.64 -31.14 -6.11
CA VAL A 345 -31.69 -32.60 -5.88
C VAL A 345 -30.32 -33.12 -5.45
N LEU A 346 -29.23 -32.64 -6.04
CA LEU A 346 -27.88 -32.97 -5.61
C LEU A 346 -27.59 -32.43 -4.20
N ALA A 347 -28.16 -31.28 -3.82
CA ALA A 347 -28.07 -30.75 -2.45
C ALA A 347 -28.76 -31.66 -1.43
N LEU A 348 -29.96 -32.12 -1.79
CA LEU A 348 -30.78 -32.97 -0.94
C LEU A 348 -30.15 -34.36 -0.77
N LYS A 349 -29.56 -34.91 -1.83
CA LYS A 349 -28.79 -36.16 -1.76
C LYS A 349 -27.59 -36.06 -0.82
N ASP A 350 -26.81 -34.98 -0.90
CA ASP A 350 -25.66 -34.74 -0.03
C ASP A 350 -26.07 -34.52 1.45
N HIS A 351 -27.21 -33.86 1.68
CA HIS A 351 -27.81 -33.75 3.02
C HIS A 351 -28.29 -35.10 3.58
N THR A 352 -28.85 -35.95 2.72
CA THR A 352 -29.34 -37.29 3.11
C THR A 352 -28.18 -38.23 3.44
N GLU A 353 -27.11 -38.18 2.64
CA GLU A 353 -25.83 -38.87 2.89
C GLU A 353 -25.22 -38.44 4.23
N LYS A 354 -25.09 -37.13 4.48
CA LYS A 354 -24.58 -36.61 5.76
C LYS A 354 -25.44 -37.01 6.94
N LYS A 355 -26.76 -37.03 6.79
CA LYS A 355 -27.68 -37.48 7.84
C LYS A 355 -27.50 -38.97 8.15
N LYS A 356 -27.35 -39.82 7.13
CA LYS A 356 -27.05 -41.26 7.30
C LYS A 356 -25.70 -41.50 7.98
N VAL A 357 -24.68 -40.71 7.63
CA VAL A 357 -23.36 -40.80 8.28
C VAL A 357 -23.44 -40.38 9.75
N ILE A 358 -24.20 -39.33 10.07
CA ILE A 358 -24.41 -38.88 11.45
C ILE A 358 -25.22 -39.92 12.25
N GLU A 359 -26.30 -40.46 11.69
CA GLU A 359 -27.11 -41.52 12.31
C GLU A 359 -26.27 -42.78 12.59
N LYS A 360 -25.45 -43.20 11.62
CA LYS A 360 -24.52 -44.33 11.79
C LYS A 360 -23.47 -44.07 12.88
N ARG A 361 -22.95 -42.84 12.97
CA ARG A 361 -21.97 -42.44 14.00
C ARG A 361 -22.60 -42.34 15.40
N VAL A 362 -23.88 -41.98 15.48
CA VAL A 362 -24.66 -41.99 16.73
C VAL A 362 -24.94 -43.43 17.17
N GLU A 363 -25.19 -44.33 16.23
CA GLU A 363 -25.41 -45.76 16.49
C GLU A 363 -24.11 -46.47 16.93
N GLU A 364 -22.98 -46.14 16.29
CA GLU A 364 -21.64 -46.63 16.66
C GLU A 364 -21.12 -46.05 18.00
N SER A 365 -21.67 -44.92 18.47
CA SER A 365 -21.27 -44.29 19.74
C SER A 365 -21.93 -44.88 21.00
N LYS A 366 -22.84 -45.85 20.84
CA LYS A 366 -23.37 -46.65 21.96
C LYS A 366 -22.38 -47.75 22.33
N ILE A 367 -21.45 -47.46 23.23
CA ILE A 367 -20.48 -48.43 23.76
C ILE A 367 -21.07 -49.16 24.98
N PRO A 368 -21.01 -50.51 25.07
CA PRO A 368 -21.08 -51.22 26.34
C PRO A 368 -19.72 -51.20 27.05
N GLU A 369 -19.80 -51.04 28.37
CA GLU A 369 -18.72 -50.87 29.35
C GLU A 369 -17.70 -52.04 29.38
N VAL A 370 -16.48 -51.76 29.89
CA VAL A 370 -15.51 -52.66 30.60
C VAL A 370 -14.09 -52.83 29.98
N VAL A 371 -13.10 -52.27 30.71
CA VAL A 371 -11.74 -52.77 31.08
C VAL A 371 -10.43 -52.34 30.33
N LYS A 372 -9.65 -51.55 31.11
CA LYS A 372 -8.20 -51.52 31.49
C LYS A 372 -7.04 -51.45 30.45
N THR A 373 -6.11 -50.55 30.81
CA THR A 373 -4.72 -50.27 30.39
C THR A 373 -3.78 -51.50 30.47
N PRO A 374 -2.62 -51.54 29.76
CA PRO A 374 -1.39 -50.89 30.27
C PRO A 374 -0.31 -50.39 29.25
N GLU A 375 0.49 -49.44 29.76
CA GLU A 375 1.96 -49.22 29.70
C GLU A 375 2.81 -48.93 28.43
N VAL A 376 3.85 -48.14 28.72
CA VAL A 376 4.78 -47.38 27.88
C VAL A 376 6.18 -48.02 27.88
N LYS A 377 6.93 -47.92 26.78
CA LYS A 377 8.41 -48.07 26.75
C LYS A 377 9.09 -46.92 25.99
N LYS A 378 10.17 -46.39 26.60
CA LYS A 378 11.19 -45.45 26.07
C LYS A 378 12.19 -46.24 25.17
N THR A 379 13.07 -45.69 24.31
CA THR A 379 14.10 -44.60 24.46
C THR A 379 14.75 -44.33 23.04
N PRO A 380 15.85 -43.54 22.82
CA PRO A 380 15.90 -42.46 21.81
C PRO A 380 17.07 -42.57 20.78
N GLU A 381 17.22 -41.59 19.86
CA GLU A 381 18.52 -41.34 19.22
C GLU A 381 18.69 -39.88 18.73
N VAL A 382 19.96 -39.47 18.65
CA VAL A 382 20.53 -38.12 18.61
C VAL A 382 21.27 -37.96 17.25
N ILE A 383 21.43 -36.75 16.65
CA ILE A 383 22.72 -36.03 16.40
C ILE A 383 22.73 -35.14 15.12
N LYS A 384 23.22 -33.89 15.31
CA LYS A 384 24.00 -32.93 14.44
C LYS A 384 23.41 -32.06 13.31
N THR A 385 23.84 -30.79 13.38
CA THR A 385 24.06 -29.75 12.33
C THR A 385 25.53 -29.84 11.82
N PRO A 386 25.95 -29.26 10.65
CA PRO A 386 26.31 -27.82 10.57
C PRO A 386 26.19 -27.10 9.17
N GLU A 387 26.30 -25.75 9.24
CA GLU A 387 26.98 -24.73 8.38
C GLU A 387 26.63 -24.31 6.92
N VAL A 388 26.35 -22.99 6.85
CA VAL A 388 26.65 -21.84 5.94
C VAL A 388 27.56 -21.98 4.68
N VAL A 389 27.14 -21.34 3.55
CA VAL A 389 28.03 -20.65 2.57
C VAL A 389 27.33 -19.41 1.94
N THR A 390 28.10 -18.31 1.81
CA THR A 390 27.80 -16.96 1.25
C THR A 390 28.14 -16.75 -0.24
N LYS A 391 27.53 -15.74 -0.92
CA LYS A 391 28.17 -14.91 -1.98
C LYS A 391 27.40 -13.60 -2.30
N LYS A 392 28.15 -12.53 -2.65
CA LYS A 392 27.73 -11.16 -3.10
C LYS A 392 28.57 -10.73 -4.32
N GLU A 393 28.05 -9.82 -5.15
CA GLU A 393 28.77 -8.82 -5.98
C GLU A 393 27.91 -7.54 -6.19
N PRO A 394 28.47 -6.31 -6.39
CA PRO A 394 27.74 -5.06 -6.70
C PRO A 394 28.17 -4.30 -7.99
N HIS A 395 27.37 -3.30 -8.42
CA HIS A 395 27.60 -2.39 -9.57
C HIS A 395 27.73 -0.90 -9.17
N ASP A 396 28.37 -0.13 -10.07
CA ASP A 396 29.10 1.15 -9.95
C ASP A 396 28.36 2.38 -10.55
N TYR A 397 28.65 3.61 -10.10
CA TYR A 397 28.40 4.87 -10.83
C TYR A 397 29.39 5.98 -10.44
N LYS A 398 30.17 6.47 -11.41
CA LYS A 398 31.35 7.35 -11.25
C LYS A 398 31.06 8.86 -11.17
N ARG A 399 31.74 9.54 -10.24
CA ARG A 399 32.46 10.84 -10.43
C ARG A 399 33.59 10.91 -9.40
N GLU A 400 34.73 10.35 -9.77
CA GLU A 400 35.89 10.21 -8.89
C GLU A 400 37.14 10.29 -9.76
N THR A 401 38.06 11.17 -9.40
CA THR A 401 39.44 11.06 -9.82
C THR A 401 40.24 10.67 -8.59
N THR A 402 40.42 9.36 -8.44
CA THR A 402 41.35 8.77 -7.50
C THR A 402 42.76 9.00 -8.05
N ASN A 403 43.68 9.44 -7.20
CA ASN A 403 45.09 9.46 -7.55
C ASN A 403 45.74 8.10 -7.26
N GLU A 404 47.02 7.95 -7.59
CA GLU A 404 47.81 6.73 -7.37
C GLU A 404 47.91 6.30 -5.89
N SER A 405 47.53 7.16 -4.93
CA SER A 405 47.49 6.86 -3.49
C SER A 405 46.09 6.54 -2.93
N GLY A 406 45.08 6.36 -3.78
CA GLY A 406 43.73 5.97 -3.32
C GLY A 406 42.99 7.07 -2.55
N LEU A 407 43.44 8.32 -2.65
CA LEU A 407 42.81 9.50 -2.06
C LEU A 407 41.85 10.13 -3.08
N LYS A 408 40.63 10.43 -2.62
CA LYS A 408 39.65 11.16 -3.42
C LYS A 408 40.04 12.62 -3.46
N ILE A 409 40.00 13.21 -4.66
CA ILE A 409 40.30 14.62 -4.90
C ILE A 409 39.06 15.25 -5.52
N ILE A 410 38.64 16.37 -4.95
CA ILE A 410 37.55 17.19 -5.47
C ILE A 410 38.11 18.59 -5.70
N LYS A 411 37.78 19.18 -6.85
CA LYS A 411 38.20 20.54 -7.19
C LYS A 411 36.95 21.39 -7.39
N ASP A 412 36.89 22.52 -6.71
CA ASP A 412 35.75 23.45 -6.78
C ASP A 412 36.24 24.89 -6.52
N HIS A 413 35.36 25.86 -6.72
CA HIS A 413 35.68 27.27 -6.54
C HIS A 413 35.44 27.69 -5.09
N HIS A 414 36.39 28.42 -4.49
CA HIS A 414 36.28 28.88 -3.10
C HIS A 414 35.05 29.78 -2.88
N SER A 415 34.59 30.47 -3.94
CA SER A 415 33.39 31.30 -3.97
C SER A 415 32.12 30.51 -3.64
N ASN A 416 32.12 29.18 -3.81
CA ASN A 416 31.01 28.30 -3.45
C ASN A 416 30.94 28.01 -1.95
N TYR A 417 31.93 28.42 -1.16
CA TYR A 417 32.03 28.05 0.25
C TYR A 417 32.07 29.27 1.18
N GLU A 418 31.48 29.14 2.35
CA GLU A 418 31.50 30.16 3.41
C GLU A 418 31.67 29.54 4.80
N PHE A 419 32.41 30.21 5.68
CA PHE A 419 32.49 29.83 7.08
C PHE A 419 31.16 30.08 7.79
N SER A 420 31.01 29.47 8.96
CA SER A 420 29.84 29.64 9.84
C SER A 420 29.57 31.10 10.24
N THR A 421 30.56 31.98 10.11
CA THR A 421 30.50 33.43 10.34
C THR A 421 30.05 34.24 9.11
N GLY A 422 29.82 33.59 7.96
CA GLY A 422 29.48 34.23 6.68
C GLY A 422 30.67 34.74 5.87
N ASN A 423 31.90 34.53 6.34
CA ASN A 423 33.12 34.91 5.62
C ASN A 423 33.43 33.90 4.51
N PRO A 424 33.94 34.33 3.34
CA PRO A 424 34.36 33.40 2.29
C PRO A 424 35.52 32.52 2.74
N VAL A 425 35.53 31.27 2.28
CA VAL A 425 36.61 30.33 2.58
C VAL A 425 37.82 30.64 1.69
N PRO A 426 39.04 30.81 2.23
CA PRO A 426 40.23 31.07 1.43
C PRO A 426 40.55 29.95 0.44
N LYS A 427 41.25 30.28 -0.65
CA LYS A 427 41.87 29.27 -1.51
C LYS A 427 42.85 28.39 -0.75
N GLY A 428 42.97 27.14 -1.18
CA GLY A 428 43.88 26.18 -0.57
C GLY A 428 43.43 24.73 -0.74
N TYR A 429 44.14 23.84 -0.05
CA TYR A 429 43.88 22.41 -0.03
C TYR A 429 43.34 22.03 1.33
N TYR A 430 42.10 21.56 1.39
CA TYR A 430 41.45 21.20 2.64
C TYR A 430 41.37 19.68 2.75
N VAL A 431 41.89 19.14 3.86
CA VAL A 431 41.75 17.72 4.20
C VAL A 431 40.41 17.55 4.90
N VAL A 432 39.42 17.12 4.14
CA VAL A 432 38.03 17.01 4.59
C VAL A 432 37.77 15.59 5.09
N VAL A 433 37.13 15.50 6.25
CA VAL A 433 36.88 14.24 6.97
C VAL A 433 35.40 13.91 7.15
N GLY A 434 34.53 14.77 6.63
CA GLY A 434 33.09 14.54 6.68
C GLY A 434 32.30 15.68 6.06
N SER A 435 31.09 15.37 5.62
CA SER A 435 30.10 16.35 5.18
C SER A 435 28.76 16.08 5.88
N TYR A 436 28.10 17.15 6.32
CA TYR A 436 26.94 17.08 7.21
C TYR A 436 25.84 18.01 6.72
N PHE A 437 24.58 17.57 6.82
CA PHE A 437 23.45 18.40 6.43
C PHE A 437 23.08 19.46 7.47
N TYR A 438 23.30 19.17 8.76
CA TYR A 438 22.99 20.09 9.86
C TYR A 438 24.28 20.59 10.52
N LYS A 439 24.34 21.90 10.75
CA LYS A 439 25.48 22.61 11.35
C LYS A 439 25.90 22.02 12.70
N ASP A 440 24.94 21.74 13.58
CA ASP A 440 25.19 21.23 14.93
C ASP A 440 25.91 19.86 14.94
N TYR A 441 25.75 19.04 13.89
CA TYR A 441 26.49 17.78 13.77
C TYR A 441 27.92 18.01 13.28
N ALA A 442 28.12 18.92 12.32
CA ALA A 442 29.45 19.30 11.87
C ALA A 442 30.27 19.90 13.03
N GLU A 443 29.67 20.78 13.85
CA GLU A 443 30.34 21.37 15.02
C GLU A 443 30.68 20.35 16.11
N LYS A 444 29.86 19.30 16.29
CA LYS A 444 30.18 18.19 17.20
C LYS A 444 31.38 17.38 16.70
N GLU A 445 31.48 17.17 15.40
CA GLU A 445 32.59 16.44 14.79
C GLU A 445 33.87 17.26 14.77
N VAL A 446 33.80 18.57 14.56
CA VAL A 446 34.93 19.49 14.81
C VAL A 446 35.50 19.29 16.23
N LYS A 447 34.65 19.37 17.26
CA LYS A 447 35.08 19.17 18.66
C LYS A 447 35.69 17.79 18.90
N ARG A 448 35.14 16.76 18.25
CA ARG A 448 35.67 15.40 18.32
C ARG A 448 37.08 15.35 17.72
N TYR A 449 37.28 15.80 16.48
CA TYR A 449 38.59 15.77 15.84
C TYR A 449 39.63 16.65 16.57
N SER A 450 39.21 17.81 17.10
CA SER A 450 40.07 18.60 18.00
C SER A 450 40.53 17.81 19.22
N SER A 451 39.66 17.00 19.82
CA SER A 451 40.02 16.12 20.96
C SER A 451 40.85 14.90 20.56
N PHE A 452 40.82 14.50 19.29
CA PHE A 452 41.58 13.37 18.74
C PHE A 452 42.96 13.78 18.17
N GLY A 453 43.39 15.03 18.39
CA GLY A 453 44.72 15.51 17.99
C GLY A 453 44.75 16.37 16.72
N PHE A 454 43.59 16.81 16.23
CA PHE A 454 43.49 17.73 15.08
C PHE A 454 42.98 19.12 15.52
N PRO A 455 43.83 19.95 16.15
CA PRO A 455 43.40 21.22 16.74
C PRO A 455 42.85 22.23 15.70
N ASP A 456 43.26 22.11 14.44
CA ASP A 456 42.85 22.98 13.34
C ASP A 456 41.53 22.55 12.68
N ALA A 457 40.80 21.61 13.28
CA ALA A 457 39.52 21.17 12.77
C ALA A 457 38.50 22.31 12.77
N ASP A 458 37.83 22.52 11.64
CA ASP A 458 36.78 23.54 11.50
C ASP A 458 35.80 23.16 10.36
N VAL A 459 34.79 23.99 10.14
CA VAL A 459 33.69 23.73 9.23
C VAL A 459 33.40 24.90 8.29
N PHE A 460 33.17 24.58 7.02
CA PHE A 460 32.63 25.51 6.04
C PHE A 460 31.38 24.94 5.33
N LEU A 461 30.46 25.82 4.95
CA LEU A 461 29.23 25.51 4.22
C LEU A 461 29.47 25.63 2.71
N ASN A 462 29.11 24.61 1.95
CA ASN A 462 28.98 24.72 0.50
C ASN A 462 27.60 25.29 0.15
N LYS A 463 27.57 26.45 -0.48
CA LYS A 463 26.34 27.17 -0.84
C LYS A 463 25.52 26.47 -1.93
N ARG A 464 26.14 25.59 -2.74
CA ARG A 464 25.50 24.89 -3.87
C ARG A 464 24.69 23.70 -3.41
N ASP A 465 25.28 22.81 -2.61
CA ASP A 465 24.61 21.59 -2.14
C ASP A 465 24.05 21.69 -0.71
N LYS A 466 24.35 22.79 0.00
CA LYS A 466 23.91 23.07 1.38
C LYS A 466 24.47 22.12 2.42
N PHE A 467 25.62 21.49 2.17
CA PHE A 467 26.34 20.67 3.15
C PHE A 467 27.44 21.46 3.88
N TYR A 468 27.63 21.14 5.14
CA TYR A 468 28.72 21.58 6.01
C TYR A 468 29.87 20.57 5.92
N TYR A 469 31.02 21.02 5.47
CA TYR A 469 32.23 20.21 5.28
C TYR A 469 33.15 20.43 6.48
N VAL A 470 33.51 19.36 7.18
CA VAL A 470 34.44 19.38 8.30
C VAL A 470 35.83 19.03 7.78
N TYR A 471 36.76 19.96 7.91
CA TYR A 471 38.16 19.74 7.57
C TYR A 471 39.01 19.69 8.84
N ILE A 472 40.08 18.90 8.82
CA ILE A 472 41.02 18.76 9.95
C ILE A 472 42.34 19.50 9.73
N TYR A 473 42.62 19.85 8.47
CA TYR A 473 43.84 20.54 8.09
C TYR A 473 43.64 21.34 6.81
N LYS A 474 44.19 22.55 6.78
CA LYS A 474 44.28 23.38 5.57
C LYS A 474 45.76 23.51 5.21
N ALA A 475 46.12 23.14 3.98
CA ALA A 475 47.44 23.33 3.43
C ALA A 475 47.45 24.39 2.32
N ASP A 476 48.57 25.11 2.20
CA ASP A 476 48.82 26.01 1.06
C ASP A 476 49.43 25.27 -0.13
N LYS A 477 50.06 24.11 0.12
CA LYS A 477 50.66 23.25 -0.90
C LYS A 477 49.94 21.92 -0.99
N LYS A 478 49.86 21.42 -2.22
CA LYS A 478 49.24 20.13 -2.54
C LYS A 478 49.84 18.99 -1.71
N ASP A 479 51.16 18.85 -1.72
CA ASP A 479 51.86 17.69 -1.14
C ASP A 479 51.65 17.58 0.37
N GLU A 480 51.57 18.71 1.08
CA GLU A 480 51.28 18.76 2.51
C GLU A 480 49.88 18.22 2.84
N ALA A 481 48.87 18.58 2.04
CA ALA A 481 47.52 18.03 2.21
C ALA A 481 47.46 16.52 1.94
N PHE A 482 48.27 16.00 1.00
CA PHE A 482 48.34 14.54 0.75
C PHE A 482 48.96 13.78 1.91
N ILE A 483 50.04 14.31 2.50
CA ILE A 483 50.67 13.72 3.68
C ILE A 483 49.67 13.67 4.84
N GLN A 484 49.03 14.80 5.14
CA GLN A 484 48.05 14.88 6.24
C GLN A 484 46.82 14.00 6.01
N ALA A 485 46.32 13.92 4.77
CA ALA A 485 45.21 13.03 4.44
C ALA A 485 45.57 11.54 4.58
N ALA A 486 46.81 11.16 4.24
CA ALA A 486 47.31 9.80 4.43
C ALA A 486 47.47 9.46 5.92
N GLU A 487 48.05 10.37 6.70
CA GLU A 487 48.20 10.22 8.17
C GLU A 487 46.84 10.08 8.86
N ALA A 488 45.84 10.87 8.46
CA ALA A 488 44.49 10.77 8.98
C ALA A 488 43.86 9.39 8.70
N LYS A 489 44.01 8.85 7.49
CA LYS A 489 43.54 7.49 7.16
C LYS A 489 44.23 6.42 8.00
N VAL A 490 45.55 6.52 8.19
CA VAL A 490 46.31 5.57 9.03
C VAL A 490 45.89 5.66 10.50
N SER A 491 45.49 6.85 10.95
CA SER A 491 44.98 7.10 12.31
C SER A 491 43.52 6.66 12.51
N GLY A 492 42.93 5.98 11.53
CA GLY A 492 41.58 5.42 11.63
C GLY A 492 40.45 6.39 11.28
N VAL A 493 40.74 7.50 10.59
CA VAL A 493 39.71 8.38 10.04
C VAL A 493 39.12 7.73 8.78
N PRO A 494 37.83 7.33 8.78
CA PRO A 494 37.28 6.43 7.76
C PRO A 494 37.07 7.12 6.41
N ASP A 495 36.63 8.38 6.42
CA ASP A 495 36.37 9.18 5.22
C ASP A 495 37.37 10.34 5.17
N VAL A 496 38.29 10.31 4.20
CA VAL A 496 39.25 11.40 3.99
C VAL A 496 39.39 11.68 2.50
N TRP A 497 39.17 12.94 2.13
CA TRP A 497 39.41 13.44 0.77
C TRP A 497 40.03 14.83 0.81
N ILE A 498 40.54 15.27 -0.33
CA ILE A 498 41.12 16.60 -0.48
C ILE A 498 40.18 17.46 -1.32
N GLU A 499 39.71 18.56 -0.75
CA GLU A 499 38.95 19.60 -1.43
C GLU A 499 39.91 20.72 -1.85
N ILE A 500 40.07 20.90 -3.15
CA ILE A 500 40.95 21.92 -3.75
C ILE A 500 40.06 23.12 -4.09
N LEU A 501 40.19 24.19 -3.31
CA LEU A 501 39.44 25.42 -3.52
C LEU A 501 40.29 26.42 -4.32
N THR A 502 39.90 26.68 -5.57
CA THR A 502 40.57 27.63 -6.46
C THR A 502 39.79 28.93 -6.62
N GLU A 503 40.40 29.90 -7.30
CA GLU A 503 39.65 31.07 -7.82
C GLU A 503 38.70 30.63 -8.95
N ASP A 504 37.74 31.50 -9.27
CA ASP A 504 36.76 31.33 -10.36
C ASP A 504 37.42 31.21 -11.74
#